data_AF-A0A5C7WRU1-F1
#
_entry.id   AF-A0A5C7WRU1-F1
#
_cell.length_a   1.000
_cell.length_b   1.000
_cell.length_c   1.000
_cell.angle_alpha   90.00
_cell.angle_beta   90.00
_cell.angle_gamma   90.00
#
_symmetry.space_group_name_H-M   'P 1'
#
loop_
_entity.id
_entity.type
_entity.pdbx_description
1 polymer ?
#
loop_
_entity_poly.entity_id
_entity_poly.type
_entity_poly.pdbx_seq_one_letter_code
_entity_poly.pdbx_strand_id
1 'polypeptide(L)'
;AIYEARKSWMDIKRKPSEYVKDHIKFTTQPLDYPEDKTELLRAFEWMECEKILLFSSDYPHWTFDDPRWLVKHLPEHAREAVMFRNGIETYKLPETVPVLEGQTRVF
;
A
#
# COMPACT_ATOMS: atom_id res chain seq x y z
N ALA A 1 -13.28 -4.87 20.80
CA ALA A 1 -14.67 -5.01 21.24
C ALA A 1 -15.45 -6.03 20.40
N ILE A 2 -15.69 -5.79 19.09
CA ILE A 2 -16.56 -6.66 18.26
C ILE A 2 -16.02 -8.09 18.08
N TYR A 3 -14.73 -8.25 17.77
CA TYR A 3 -14.12 -9.58 17.60
C TYR A 3 -14.28 -10.45 18.85
N GLU A 4 -13.91 -9.94 20.02
CA GLU A 4 -14.04 -10.66 21.30
C GLU A 4 -15.49 -11.07 21.59
N ALA A 5 -16.47 -10.23 21.25
CA ALA A 5 -17.88 -10.53 21.46
C ALA A 5 -18.44 -11.61 20.50
N ARG A 6 -17.79 -11.83 19.35
CA ARG A 6 -18.28 -12.75 18.30
C ARG A 6 -17.43 -14.00 18.11
N LYS A 7 -16.21 -14.05 18.68
CA LYS A 7 -15.27 -15.15 18.46
C LYS A 7 -15.80 -16.53 18.87
N SER A 8 -16.77 -16.60 19.78
CA SER A 8 -17.30 -17.87 20.30
C SER A 8 -18.12 -18.67 19.28
N TRP A 9 -18.65 -18.03 18.24
CA TRP A 9 -19.45 -18.67 17.18
C TRP A 9 -18.80 -18.59 15.80
N MET A 10 -17.53 -18.20 15.72
CA MET A 10 -16.76 -18.10 14.49
C MET A 10 -15.56 -19.06 14.52
N ASP A 11 -15.15 -19.57 13.35
CA ASP A 11 -14.01 -20.48 13.25
C ASP A 11 -12.64 -19.77 13.09
N ILE A 12 -12.64 -18.45 12.91
CA ILE A 12 -11.44 -17.64 12.71
C ILE A 12 -10.58 -17.58 13.98
N LYS A 13 -9.25 -17.66 13.82
CA LYS A 13 -8.28 -17.79 14.92
C LYS A 13 -7.64 -16.47 15.38
N ARG A 14 -7.86 -15.40 14.63
CA ARG A 14 -7.34 -14.06 14.87
C ARG A 14 -8.32 -13.00 14.37
N LYS A 15 -8.06 -11.71 14.57
CA LYS A 15 -8.94 -10.63 14.10
C LYS A 15 -8.96 -10.58 12.57
N PRO A 16 -10.10 -10.22 11.94
CA PRO A 16 -10.17 -10.04 10.49
C PRO A 16 -9.07 -9.13 9.92
N SER A 17 -8.73 -8.04 10.60
CA SER A 17 -7.68 -7.11 10.17
C SER A 17 -6.29 -7.74 10.11
N GLU A 18 -6.00 -8.77 10.91
CA GLU A 18 -4.73 -9.50 10.87
C GLU A 18 -4.65 -10.40 9.63
N TYR A 19 -5.77 -11.00 9.22
CA TYR A 19 -5.83 -11.72 7.95
C TYR A 19 -5.65 -10.80 6.75
N VAL A 20 -6.28 -9.62 6.77
CA VAL A 20 -6.11 -8.62 5.70
C VAL A 20 -4.64 -8.24 5.56
N LYS A 21 -3.97 -7.92 6.68
CA LYS A 21 -2.56 -7.50 6.68
C LYS A 21 -1.59 -8.55 6.15
N ASP A 22 -1.88 -9.82 6.38
CA ASP A 22 -1.00 -10.92 5.97
C ASP A 22 -1.30 -11.48 4.58
N HIS A 23 -2.54 -11.35 4.09
CA HIS A 23 -2.99 -12.10 2.92
C HIS A 23 -3.59 -11.24 1.80
N ILE A 24 -3.91 -9.98 2.06
CA ILE A 24 -4.56 -9.12 1.08
C ILE A 24 -3.67 -7.92 0.79
N LYS A 25 -3.48 -7.68 -0.51
CA LYS A 25 -2.75 -6.53 -1.03
C LYS A 25 -3.73 -5.60 -1.74
N PHE A 26 -3.52 -4.30 -1.59
CA PHE A 26 -4.28 -3.25 -2.28
C PHE A 26 -3.33 -2.40 -3.09
N THR A 27 -3.85 -1.74 -4.13
CA THR A 27 -3.06 -0.85 -4.97
C THR A 27 -3.28 0.62 -4.60
N THR A 28 -2.32 1.48 -4.90
CA THR A 28 -2.38 2.91 -4.55
C THR A 28 -3.38 3.68 -5.41
N GLN A 29 -3.63 3.28 -6.66
CA GLN A 29 -4.67 3.89 -7.47
C GLN A 29 -5.97 3.08 -7.52
N PRO A 30 -7.13 3.75 -7.54
CA PRO A 30 -7.29 5.20 -7.31
C PRO A 30 -7.06 5.56 -5.82
N LEU A 31 -6.37 6.67 -5.55
CA LEU A 31 -6.18 7.16 -4.19
C LEU A 31 -7.23 8.22 -3.84
N ASP A 32 -7.79 8.14 -2.63
CA ASP A 32 -8.67 9.18 -2.13
C ASP A 32 -7.87 10.45 -1.74
N TYR A 33 -8.45 11.60 -2.06
CA TYR A 33 -7.89 12.93 -1.80
C TYR A 33 -8.78 13.69 -0.82
N PRO A 34 -8.63 13.44 0.50
CA PRO A 34 -9.39 14.19 1.51
C PRO A 34 -8.99 15.67 1.52
N GLU A 35 -9.93 16.55 1.88
CA GLU A 35 -9.66 17.99 2.03
C GLU A 35 -8.57 18.24 3.09
N ASP A 36 -8.59 17.47 4.19
CA ASP A 36 -7.54 17.45 5.20
C ASP A 36 -6.47 16.41 4.86
N LYS A 37 -5.29 16.88 4.45
CA LYS A 37 -4.13 16.04 4.11
C LYS A 37 -3.67 15.14 5.28
N THR A 38 -3.98 15.50 6.52
CA THR A 38 -3.65 14.67 7.68
C THR A 38 -4.51 13.42 7.77
N GLU A 39 -5.69 13.39 7.14
CA GLU A 39 -6.55 12.20 7.10
C GLU A 39 -5.92 11.09 6.26
N LEU A 40 -5.35 11.43 5.11
CA LEU A 40 -4.64 10.46 4.27
C LEU A 40 -3.44 9.85 5.01
N LEU A 41 -2.65 10.69 5.70
CA LEU A 41 -1.53 10.23 6.52
C LEU A 41 -2.00 9.31 7.66
N ARG A 42 -3.05 9.68 8.39
CA ARG A 42 -3.63 8.84 9.45
C ARG A 42 -4.17 7.52 8.90
N ALA A 43 -4.80 7.53 7.73
CA ALA A 43 -5.28 6.32 7.08
C ALA A 43 -4.12 5.37 6.77
N PHE A 44 -3.02 5.89 6.20
CA PHE A 44 -1.80 5.12 5.96
C PHE A 44 -1.21 4.52 7.24
N GLU A 45 -1.19 5.28 8.34
CA GLU A 45 -0.73 4.79 9.64
C GLU A 45 -1.65 3.71 10.21
N TRP A 46 -2.97 3.92 10.24
CA TRP A 46 -3.92 2.97 10.82
C TRP A 46 -3.99 1.65 10.06
N MET A 47 -3.84 1.69 8.74
CA MET A 47 -3.88 0.51 7.90
C MET A 47 -2.55 -0.27 7.90
N GLU A 48 -1.46 0.32 8.42
CA GLU A 48 -0.09 -0.18 8.26
C GLU A 48 0.23 -0.34 6.78
N CYS A 49 0.16 0.78 6.04
CA CYS A 49 0.20 0.81 4.58
C CYS A 49 1.44 0.13 3.98
N GLU A 50 2.57 0.15 4.69
CA GLU A 50 3.82 -0.53 4.33
C GLU A 50 3.66 -2.04 4.22
N LYS A 51 2.66 -2.64 4.87
CA LYS A 51 2.39 -4.08 4.79
C LYS A 51 1.46 -4.45 3.65
N ILE A 52 0.56 -3.57 3.25
CA ILE A 52 -0.59 -3.94 2.40
C ILE A 52 -0.66 -3.20 1.06
N LEU A 53 -0.04 -2.02 0.92
CA LEU A 53 -0.11 -1.25 -0.33
C LEU A 53 0.99 -1.63 -1.31
N LEU A 54 0.62 -1.68 -2.59
CA LEU A 54 1.51 -1.77 -3.74
C LEU A 54 1.27 -0.55 -4.62
N PHE A 55 2.34 0.05 -5.14
CA PHE A 55 2.20 1.10 -6.13
C PHE A 55 1.49 0.59 -7.39
N SER A 56 0.54 1.38 -7.90
CA SER A 56 -0.05 1.25 -9.23
C SER A 56 -0.23 2.64 -9.85
N SER A 57 -0.15 2.70 -11.18
CA SER A 57 -0.31 3.93 -11.96
C SER A 57 -1.63 4.04 -12.73
N ASP A 58 -2.44 2.97 -12.71
CA ASP A 58 -3.69 2.84 -13.48
C ASP A 58 -3.62 3.37 -14.92
N TYR A 59 -2.47 3.23 -15.60
CA TYR A 59 -2.28 3.79 -16.93
C TYR A 59 -3.13 3.01 -17.95
N PRO A 60 -3.82 3.67 -18.91
CA PRO A 60 -3.76 5.10 -19.26
C PRO A 60 -4.92 5.95 -18.70
N HIS A 61 -5.43 5.64 -17.51
CA HIS A 61 -6.56 6.36 -16.95
C HIS A 61 -6.27 7.86 -16.80
N TRP A 62 -7.29 8.69 -17.06
CA TRP A 62 -7.15 10.14 -17.14
C TRP A 62 -6.83 10.80 -15.79
N THR A 63 -7.08 10.10 -14.69
CA THR A 63 -6.78 10.54 -13.31
C THR A 63 -5.44 9.98 -12.82
N PHE A 64 -4.43 9.87 -13.68
CA PHE A 64 -3.11 9.38 -13.31
C PHE A 64 -2.51 10.20 -12.16
N ASP A 65 -2.09 9.50 -11.10
CA ASP A 65 -1.37 10.10 -9.97
C ASP A 65 0.14 10.01 -10.21
N ASP A 66 0.82 11.15 -10.27
CA ASP A 66 2.29 11.17 -10.44
C ASP A 66 2.95 10.43 -9.25
N PRO A 67 3.83 9.45 -9.50
CA PRO A 67 4.47 8.67 -8.43
C PRO A 67 5.29 9.54 -7.47
N ARG A 68 5.88 10.66 -7.94
CA ARG A 68 6.59 11.63 -7.09
C ARG A 68 5.64 12.42 -6.21
N TRP A 69 4.38 12.56 -6.61
CA TRP A 69 3.35 13.15 -5.76
C TRP A 69 2.95 12.17 -4.64
N LEU A 70 2.66 10.90 -4.99
CA LEU A 70 2.29 9.87 -4.01
C LEU A 70 3.35 9.70 -2.92
N VAL A 71 4.62 9.58 -3.32
CA VAL A 71 5.73 9.34 -2.38
C VAL A 71 5.86 10.45 -1.33
N LYS A 72 5.55 11.70 -1.67
CA LYS A 72 5.57 12.81 -0.71
C LYS A 72 4.53 12.67 0.41
N HIS A 73 3.44 11.95 0.15
CA HIS A 73 2.35 11.73 1.09
C HIS A 73 2.47 10.41 1.86
N LEU A 74 3.31 9.48 1.40
CA LEU A 74 3.64 8.28 2.15
C LEU A 74 4.55 8.61 3.35
N PRO A 75 4.31 7.99 4.53
CA PRO A 75 5.28 7.98 5.62
C PRO A 75 6.64 7.49 5.12
N GLU A 76 7.73 8.10 5.59
CA GLU A 76 9.08 7.81 5.08
C GLU A 76 9.43 6.31 5.16
N HIS A 77 9.10 5.67 6.29
CA HIS A 77 9.34 4.24 6.50
C HIS A 77 8.57 3.32 5.55
N ALA A 78 7.47 3.81 4.94
CA ALA A 78 6.61 3.03 4.07
C ALA A 78 6.99 3.12 2.59
N ARG A 79 7.72 4.17 2.18
CA ARG A 79 7.99 4.48 0.76
C ARG A 79 8.61 3.31 0.00
N GLU A 80 9.66 2.71 0.54
CA GLU A 80 10.37 1.60 -0.12
C GLU A 80 9.50 0.34 -0.23
N ALA A 81 8.70 0.07 0.80
CA ALA A 81 7.81 -1.08 0.82
C ALA A 81 6.70 -0.94 -0.22
N VAL A 82 5.99 0.20 -0.21
CA VAL A 82 4.86 0.47 -1.11
C VAL A 82 5.30 0.59 -2.56
N MET A 83 6.39 1.32 -2.82
CA MET A 83 6.83 1.60 -4.19
C MET A 83 7.55 0.43 -4.85
N PHE A 84 8.17 -0.47 -4.07
CA PHE A 84 9.01 -1.53 -4.61
C PHE A 84 8.82 -2.88 -3.92
N ARG A 85 9.15 -2.99 -2.62
CA ARG A 85 9.38 -4.31 -1.99
C ARG A 85 8.12 -5.17 -1.93
N ASN A 86 6.95 -4.57 -1.71
CA ASN A 86 5.70 -5.33 -1.65
C ASN A 86 5.35 -5.96 -3.00
N GLY A 87 5.59 -5.24 -4.11
CA GLY A 87 5.40 -5.78 -5.45
C GLY A 87 6.38 -6.92 -5.75
N ILE A 88 7.66 -6.73 -5.40
CA ILE A 88 8.70 -7.74 -5.55
C ILE A 88 8.33 -9.02 -4.78
N GLU A 89 7.96 -8.89 -3.51
CA GLU A 89 7.61 -10.04 -2.66
C GLU A 89 6.33 -10.74 -3.12
N THR A 90 5.30 -9.98 -3.51
CA THR A 90 4.00 -10.53 -3.90
C THR A 90 4.11 -11.35 -5.18
N TYR A 91 4.81 -10.82 -6.19
CA TYR A 91 4.91 -11.44 -7.51
C TYR A 91 6.21 -12.23 -7.73
N LYS A 92 7.06 -12.34 -6.71
CA LYS A 92 8.35 -13.05 -6.76
C LYS A 92 9.25 -12.53 -7.89
N LEU A 93 9.30 -11.21 -8.04
CA LEU A 93 10.12 -10.54 -9.06
C LEU A 93 11.60 -10.53 -8.64
N PRO A 94 12.54 -10.39 -9.58
CA PRO A 94 13.93 -10.12 -9.24
C PRO A 94 14.06 -8.76 -8.53
N GLU A 95 14.96 -8.67 -7.56
CA GLU A 95 15.23 -7.43 -6.83
C GLU A 95 15.94 -6.37 -7.70
N THR A 96 16.60 -6.81 -8.76
CA THR A 96 17.33 -5.95 -9.69
C THR A 96 17.03 -6.32 -11.13
N VAL A 97 16.89 -5.31 -11.98
CA VAL A 97 16.78 -5.44 -13.43
C VAL A 97 17.81 -4.51 -14.09
N PRO A 98 18.22 -4.75 -15.34
CA PRO A 98 19.02 -3.79 -16.08
C PRO A 98 18.35 -2.42 -16.12
N VAL A 99 19.13 -1.37 -15.87
CA VAL A 99 18.63 0.01 -15.91
C VAL A 99 18.22 0.38 -17.34
N LEU A 100 17.07 1.02 -17.50
CA LEU A 100 16.67 1.61 -18.77
C LEU A 100 17.32 2.99 -18.93
N GLU A 101 17.72 3.32 -20.16
CA GLU A 101 18.29 4.63 -20.45
C GLU A 101 17.31 5.76 -20.07
N GLY A 102 17.77 6.74 -19.29
CA GLY A 102 16.95 7.83 -18.79
C GLY A 102 16.06 7.52 -17.59
N GLN A 103 16.10 6.28 -17.05
CA GLN A 103 15.33 5.93 -15.86
C GLN A 103 15.77 6.76 -14.65
N THR A 104 14.81 7.37 -13.95
CA THR A 104 15.03 8.12 -12.72
C THR A 104 14.29 7.45 -11.57
N ARG A 105 14.96 7.25 -10.43
CA ARG A 105 14.31 6.77 -9.21
C ARG A 105 13.38 7.85 -8.67
N VAL A 106 12.19 7.45 -8.20
CA VAL A 106 11.16 8.40 -7.77
C VAL A 106 11.55 9.15 -6.48
N PHE A 107 12.39 8.55 -5.63
CA PHE A 107 12.93 9.09 -4.38
C PHE A 107 14.19 8.33 -3.97
#